data_AF-A0A970YFW1-F1
#
_entry.id   AF-A0A970YFW1-F1
#
_cell.length_a   1.000
_cell.length_b   1.000
_cell.length_c   1.000
_cell.angle_alpha   90.00
_cell.angle_beta   90.00
_cell.angle_gamma   90.00
#
_symmetry.space_group_name_H-M   'P 1'
#
loop_
_entity.id
_entity.type
_entity.pdbx_description
1 polymer ?
#
loop_
_entity_poly.entity_id
_entity_poly.type
_entity_poly.pdbx_seq_one_letter_code
_entity_poly.pdbx_strand_id
1 'polypeptide(L)'
;MTAQWVDVGVECRSEVAYAEQPRVIVWPEGERAPVSAVVAAWITPSGPGFRVEAGGRPIEVRYLEAEDRWQARPLHRGPSPRLAHRGVRD
;
A
#
# COMPACT_ATOMS: atom_id res chain seq x y z
N MET A 1 -4.58 -18.44 -1.30
CA MET A 1 -5.60 -17.49 -1.76
C MET A 1 -4.90 -16.16 -1.99
N THR A 2 -4.80 -15.72 -3.24
CA THR A 2 -4.09 -14.49 -3.63
C THR A 2 -4.77 -13.30 -2.97
N ALA A 3 -4.02 -12.46 -2.26
CA ALA A 3 -4.56 -11.22 -1.76
C ALA A 3 -4.89 -10.31 -2.94
N GLN A 4 -6.20 -10.07 -3.12
CA GLN A 4 -6.74 -9.21 -4.15
C GLN A 4 -6.65 -7.75 -3.71
N TRP A 5 -6.51 -6.85 -4.69
CA TRP A 5 -6.67 -5.42 -4.45
C TRP A 5 -8.15 -5.12 -4.21
N VAL A 6 -8.44 -4.37 -3.16
CA VAL A 6 -9.78 -3.87 -2.86
C VAL A 6 -9.70 -2.37 -2.67
N ASP A 7 -10.78 -1.66 -3.01
CA ASP A 7 -10.89 -0.23 -2.76
C ASP A 7 -10.96 0.02 -1.24
N VAL A 8 -10.26 1.03 -0.77
CA VAL A 8 -10.17 1.38 0.66
C VAL A 8 -10.25 2.88 0.86
N GLY A 9 -10.67 3.31 2.05
CA GLY A 9 -10.41 4.66 2.53
C GLY A 9 -9.00 4.77 3.10
N VAL A 10 -8.34 5.91 2.91
CA VAL A 10 -7.04 6.19 3.55
C VAL A 10 -7.12 7.54 4.25
N GLU A 11 -6.79 7.56 5.53
CA GLU A 11 -6.61 8.80 6.27
C GLU A 11 -5.13 9.20 6.24
N CYS A 12 -4.84 10.34 5.62
CA CYS A 12 -3.51 10.94 5.57
C CYS A 12 -3.37 12.04 6.63
N ARG A 13 -2.16 12.23 7.18
CA ARG A 13 -1.86 13.37 8.04
C ARG A 13 -1.22 14.49 7.22
N SER A 14 -1.97 15.56 6.96
CA SER A 14 -1.53 16.70 6.15
C SER A 14 -0.67 17.74 6.93
N GLU A 15 0.04 17.33 7.97
CA GLU A 15 0.84 18.24 8.79
C GLU A 15 2.26 18.36 8.22
N VAL A 16 2.43 19.32 7.31
CA VAL A 16 3.66 20.06 6.97
C VAL A 16 4.84 19.20 6.45
N ALA A 17 5.09 19.31 5.14
CA ALA A 17 6.17 18.73 4.32
C ALA A 17 5.87 17.41 3.58
N TYR A 18 5.23 17.54 2.41
CA TYR A 18 5.44 16.74 1.18
C TYR A 18 5.74 15.22 1.30
N ALA A 19 4.99 14.52 2.15
CA ALA A 19 4.75 13.09 2.00
C ALA A 19 3.41 12.76 2.69
N GLU A 20 2.35 12.59 1.89
CA GLU A 20 1.06 12.09 2.37
C GLU A 20 1.22 10.61 2.77
N GLN A 21 1.72 10.38 3.97
CA GLN A 21 1.91 9.03 4.48
C GLN A 21 0.58 8.48 5.00
N PRO A 22 0.15 7.28 4.55
CA PRO A 22 -1.05 6.64 5.05
C PRO A 22 -0.94 6.43 6.57
N ARG A 23 -1.95 6.88 7.33
CA ARG A 23 -2.02 6.69 8.79
C ARG A 23 -3.03 5.66 9.20
N VAL A 24 -4.15 5.57 8.49
CA VAL A 24 -5.19 4.59 8.74
C VAL A 24 -5.71 4.09 7.40
N ILE A 25 -5.84 2.76 7.29
CA ILE A 25 -6.53 2.12 6.17
C ILE A 25 -7.92 1.74 6.65
N VAL A 26 -8.93 2.15 5.91
CA VAL A 26 -10.34 1.83 6.18
C VAL A 26 -10.83 0.86 5.13
N TRP A 27 -11.05 -0.40 5.52
CA TRP A 27 -11.54 -1.45 4.64
C TRP A 27 -13.04 -1.25 4.32
N PRO A 28 -13.55 -1.81 3.19
CA PRO A 28 -14.95 -1.70 2.80
C PRO A 28 -15.95 -2.13 3.88
N GLU A 29 -15.57 -3.10 4.72
CA GLU A 29 -16.40 -3.59 5.82
C GLU A 29 -16.43 -2.63 7.04
N GLY A 30 -15.73 -1.49 6.96
CA GLY A 30 -15.62 -0.50 8.04
C GLY A 30 -14.49 -0.79 9.04
N GLU A 31 -13.72 -1.86 8.83
CA GLU A 31 -12.54 -2.18 9.65
C GLU A 31 -11.45 -1.13 9.45
N ARG A 32 -10.95 -0.56 10.55
CA ARG A 32 -9.87 0.43 10.54
C ARG A 32 -8.56 -0.21 10.97
N ALA A 33 -7.57 -0.21 10.09
CA ALA A 33 -6.23 -0.70 10.35
C ALA A 33 -5.26 0.50 10.50
N PRO A 34 -4.90 0.89 11.74
CA PRO A 34 -3.92 1.94 11.97
C PRO A 34 -2.54 1.50 11.49
N VAL A 35 -1.93 2.37 10.67
CA VAL A 35 -0.58 2.20 10.14
C VAL A 35 0.42 2.49 11.26
N SER A 36 1.18 1.46 11.60
CA SER A 36 2.23 1.53 12.62
C SER A 36 3.57 1.97 12.02
N ALA A 37 3.85 1.59 10.77
CA ALA A 37 5.07 2.00 10.06
C ALA A 37 4.87 1.98 8.54
N VAL A 38 5.52 2.90 7.83
CA VAL A 38 5.72 2.81 6.38
C VAL A 38 7.06 2.11 6.14
N VAL A 39 7.01 0.93 5.52
CA VAL A 39 8.18 0.08 5.26
C VAL A 39 8.87 0.47 3.95
N ALA A 40 8.08 0.86 2.95
CA ALA A 40 8.58 1.32 1.67
C ALA A 40 7.58 2.28 1.01
N ALA A 41 8.07 3.17 0.17
CA ALA A 41 7.28 4.05 -0.67
C ALA A 41 7.89 4.11 -2.07
N TRP A 42 7.07 4.21 -3.10
CA TRP A 42 7.49 4.34 -4.49
C TRP A 42 6.47 5.14 -5.29
N ILE A 43 6.90 5.67 -6.43
CA ILE A 43 6.01 6.36 -7.38
C ILE A 43 5.86 5.47 -8.62
N THR A 44 4.63 5.33 -9.10
CA THR A 44 4.34 4.69 -10.39
C THR A 44 3.64 5.69 -11.31
N PRO A 45 3.57 5.44 -12.63
CA PRO A 45 2.78 6.28 -13.54
C PRO A 45 1.29 6.35 -13.18
N SER A 46 0.77 5.39 -12.41
CA SER A 46 -0.62 5.38 -11.95
C SER A 46 -0.83 6.14 -10.64
N GLY A 47 0.24 6.54 -9.97
CA GLY A 47 0.22 7.20 -8.66
C GLY A 47 1.20 6.59 -7.65
N PRO A 48 1.26 7.15 -6.43
CA PRO A 48 2.12 6.68 -5.36
C PRO A 48 1.67 5.33 -4.79
N GLY A 49 2.64 4.49 -4.44
CA GLY A 49 2.46 3.22 -3.78
C GLY A 49 3.26 3.16 -2.47
N PHE A 50 2.71 2.46 -1.50
CA PHE A 50 3.26 2.30 -0.16
C PHE A 50 3.17 0.84 0.27
N ARG A 51 4.18 0.38 0.98
CA ARG A 51 4.09 -0.81 1.82
C ARG A 51 4.10 -0.35 3.27
N VAL A 52 3.08 -0.74 4.01
CA VAL A 52 2.89 -0.34 5.40
C VAL A 52 2.67 -1.55 6.29
N GLU A 53 3.05 -1.45 7.56
CA GLU A 53 2.61 -2.36 8.60
C GLU A 53 1.35 -1.75 9.25
N ALA A 54 0.21 -2.42 9.13
CA ALA A 54 -1.03 -1.98 9.76
C ALA A 54 -1.81 -3.16 10.34
N GLY A 55 -2.34 -3.00 11.56
CA GLY A 55 -3.03 -4.09 12.26
C GLY A 55 -2.17 -5.35 12.48
N GLY A 56 -0.84 -5.20 12.58
CA GLY A 56 0.09 -6.31 12.78
C GLY A 56 0.40 -7.16 11.55
N ARG A 57 0.04 -6.69 10.34
CA ARG A 57 0.38 -7.35 9.07
C ARG A 57 0.89 -6.35 8.02
N PRO A 58 1.76 -6.80 7.10
CA PRO A 58 2.16 -5.99 5.97
C PRO A 58 1.00 -5.84 4.99
N ILE A 59 0.77 -4.61 4.54
CA ILE A 59 -0.25 -4.25 3.55
C ILE A 59 0.41 -3.39 2.48
N GLU A 60 0.11 -3.67 1.22
CA GLU A 60 0.43 -2.76 0.13
C GLU A 60 -0.77 -1.89 -0.17
N VAL A 61 -0.52 -0.61 -0.35
CA VAL A 61 -1.49 0.42 -0.63
C VAL A 61 -1.02 1.17 -1.87
N ARG A 62 -1.93 1.54 -2.76
CA ARG A 62 -1.65 2.40 -3.91
C ARG A 62 -2.75 3.42 -4.08
N TYR A 63 -2.36 4.61 -4.48
CA TYR A 63 -3.27 5.63 -4.96
C TYR A 63 -3.33 5.55 -6.49
N LEU A 64 -4.54 5.51 -7.03
CA LEU A 64 -4.82 5.53 -8.46
C LEU A 64 -5.28 6.93 -8.84
N GLU A 65 -4.35 7.76 -9.31
CA GLU A 65 -4.60 9.19 -9.58
C GLU A 65 -5.68 9.40 -10.64
N ALA A 66 -5.72 8.55 -11.67
CA ALA A 66 -6.71 8.62 -12.74
C ALA A 66 -8.15 8.42 -12.27
N GLU A 67 -8.33 7.79 -11.11
CA GLU A 67 -9.62 7.40 -10.56
C GLU A 67 -9.89 8.01 -9.18
N ASP A 68 -8.96 8.84 -8.67
CA ASP A 68 -9.00 9.47 -7.35
C ASP A 68 -9.40 8.47 -6.24
N ARG A 69 -8.77 7.28 -6.24
CA ARG A 69 -9.11 6.20 -5.30
C ARG A 69 -7.90 5.48 -4.75
N TRP A 70 -8.05 4.97 -3.54
CA TRP A 70 -7.06 4.14 -2.88
C TRP A 70 -7.43 2.66 -3.00
N GLN A 71 -6.42 1.83 -3.21
CA GLN A 71 -6.55 0.39 -3.17
C GLN A 71 -5.53 -0.22 -2.22
N ALA A 72 -5.94 -1.25 -1.49
CA ALA A 72 -5.04 -2.00 -0.63
C ALA A 72 -5.16 -3.51 -0.85
N ARG A 73 -4.07 -4.21 -0.54
CA ARG A 73 -4.06 -5.67 -0.42
C ARG A 73 -3.21 -6.11 0.76
N PRO A 74 -3.66 -7.06 1.59
CA PRO A 74 -2.81 -7.67 2.59
C PRO A 74 -1.67 -8.44 1.92
N LEU A 75 -0.44 -8.29 2.41
CA LEU A 75 0.62 -9.19 2.02
C LEU A 75 0.56 -10.43 2.91
N HIS A 76 0.48 -11.60 2.28
CA HIS A 76 0.66 -12.84 3.01
C HIS A 76 2.09 -12.84 3.56
N ARG A 77 2.24 -13.13 4.85
CA ARG A 77 3.55 -13.38 5.47
C ARG A 77 4.01 -14.78 5.05
N GLY A 78 4.34 -14.95 3.78
CA GLY A 78 5.05 -16.11 3.24
C GLY A 78 6.45 -15.70 2.81
N PRO A 79 7.40 -16.64 2.64
CA PRO A 79 8.69 -16.32 2.03
C PRO A 79 8.40 -15.70 0.66
N SER A 80 8.66 -14.40 0.49
CA SER A 80 8.45 -13.73 -0.79
C SER A 80 9.13 -14.56 -1.88
N PRO A 81 8.46 -14.89 -3.00
CA PRO A 81 9.20 -15.33 -4.17
C PRO A 81 10.13 -14.17 -4.50
N ARG A 82 11.44 -14.40 -4.36
CA ARG A 82 12.47 -13.42 -4.69
C ARG A 82 12.10 -12.86 -6.06
N LEU A 83 11.91 -11.56 -6.15
CA LEU A 83 11.75 -10.86 -7.42
C LEU A 83 12.90 -11.35 -8.32
N ALA A 84 12.59 -12.19 -9.30
CA ALA A 84 13.54 -12.58 -10.31
C ALA A 84 13.77 -11.35 -11.19
N HIS A 85 14.71 -10.50 -10.80
CA HIS A 85 15.40 -9.63 -11.74
C HIS A 85 16.24 -10.55 -12.64
N ARG A 86 15.60 -11.14 -13.65
CA ARG A 86 16.27 -11.85 -14.73
C ARG A 86 15.79 -11.26 -16.04
N GLY A 87 16.60 -10.38 -16.62
CA GLY A 87 16.35 -9.89 -17.97
C GLY A 87 17.14 -8.65 -18.41
N VAL A 88 18.40 -8.48 -18.01
CA VAL A 88 19.35 -7.80 -18.91
C VAL A 88 19.97 -8.89 -19.77
N ARG A 89 19.65 -8.87 -21.06
CA ARG A 89 20.39 -9.60 -22.09
C ARG A 89 20.82 -8.57 -23.13
N ASP A 90 22.14 -8.50 -23.25
CA ASP A 90 23.02 -7.97 -24.30
C ASP A 90 22.85 -6.50 -24.70
#